data_AF-A0AAW1PL26-F1
#
_entry.id   AF-A0AAW1PL26-F1
#
_cell.length_a   1.000
_cell.length_b   1.000
_cell.length_c   1.000
_cell.angle_alpha   90.00
_cell.angle_beta   90.00
_cell.angle_gamma   90.00
#
_symmetry.space_group_name_H-M   'P 1'
#
loop_
_entity.id
_entity.type
_entity.pdbx_description
1 polymer ?
#
loop_
_entity_poly.entity_id
_entity_poly.type
_entity_poly.pdbx_seq_one_letter_code
_entity_poly.pdbx_strand_id
1 'polypeptide(L)'
;MSDRKGLAVVSKPRVGSGFVSFTSLLVAGFRALENERPDGILNDPIARALIGDSKKLQDALAQAQEWILVQEEEEKAHICNSTVMRAHYLDEQLVAALQRLAGTGPVQEGHSQAVHSQVVLLGAGLDTRPWRLPIPPWVSWFEVDKQDVLTMKQQRLQQAGVGFLAQPVIAEQAAYPLQAASWQGVDADLADAGWVSSLIKAGFEPSLPTVWIAEGLIYYLTPDVAIELHKAVRRVSAPGSLFMASNMDK
;
A
#
# COMPACT_ATOMS: atom_id res chain seq x y z
N MET A 1 42.99 -16.37 -20.71
CA MET A 1 42.91 -15.47 -19.53
C MET A 1 42.01 -14.31 -19.93
N SER A 2 40.74 -14.37 -19.55
CA SER A 2 39.73 -13.35 -19.85
C SER A 2 39.15 -12.91 -18.52
N ASP A 3 39.44 -11.67 -18.14
CA ASP A 3 38.99 -11.05 -16.90
C ASP A 3 37.50 -10.74 -16.99
N ARG A 4 36.67 -11.56 -16.33
CA ARG A 4 35.31 -11.17 -15.95
C ARG A 4 35.41 -10.18 -14.80
N LYS A 5 35.27 -8.88 -15.10
CA LYS A 5 35.01 -7.86 -14.08
C LYS A 5 33.72 -8.23 -13.35
N GLY A 6 33.83 -8.49 -12.06
CA GLY A 6 32.71 -8.86 -11.20
C GLY A 6 31.65 -7.77 -11.18
N LEU A 7 30.39 -8.15 -11.42
CA LEU A 7 29.24 -7.35 -11.03
C LEU A 7 29.39 -7.02 -9.55
N ALA A 8 29.43 -5.73 -9.22
CA ALA A 8 29.27 -5.29 -7.85
C ALA A 8 27.86 -5.73 -7.41
N VAL A 9 27.81 -6.71 -6.51
CA VAL A 9 26.60 -7.09 -5.80
C VAL A 9 26.08 -5.83 -5.11
N VAL A 10 24.98 -5.27 -5.61
CA VAL A 10 24.26 -4.20 -4.92
C VAL A 10 23.93 -4.73 -3.54
N SER A 11 24.62 -4.20 -2.52
CA SER A 11 24.40 -4.63 -1.14
C SER A 11 22.95 -4.36 -0.78
N LYS A 12 22.21 -5.41 -0.42
CA LYS A 12 20.83 -5.29 0.09
C LYS A 12 20.82 -4.26 1.22
N PRO A 13 19.87 -3.31 1.24
CA PRO A 13 19.73 -2.41 2.37
C PRO A 13 19.51 -3.26 3.62
N ARG A 14 20.40 -3.10 4.60
CA ARG A 14 20.25 -3.71 5.92
C ARG A 14 18.92 -3.21 6.48
N VAL A 15 18.06 -4.13 6.93
CA VAL A 15 16.87 -3.79 7.70
C VAL A 15 17.35 -3.06 8.96
N GLY A 16 17.24 -1.74 8.95
CA GLY A 16 17.76 -0.85 9.97
C GLY A 16 16.77 0.28 10.25
N SER A 17 16.29 0.31 11.49
CA SER A 17 15.68 1.40 12.25
C SER A 17 14.83 2.46 11.52
N GLY A 18 13.53 2.43 11.76
CA GLY A 18 12.73 3.63 12.08
C GLY A 18 12.60 4.73 11.02
N PHE A 19 12.78 4.42 9.73
CA PHE A 19 12.46 5.34 8.65
C PHE A 19 11.78 4.61 7.48
N VAL A 20 10.90 5.33 6.76
CA VAL A 20 10.36 4.88 5.47
C VAL A 20 11.48 4.41 4.56
N SER A 21 11.36 3.18 4.10
CA SER A 21 12.38 2.53 3.29
C SER A 21 12.63 3.35 2.01
N PHE A 22 13.88 3.39 1.55
CA PHE A 22 14.20 4.02 0.26
C PHE A 22 13.36 3.43 -0.88
N THR A 23 13.08 2.12 -0.83
CA THR A 23 12.20 1.45 -1.79
C THR A 23 10.78 2.03 -1.78
N SER A 24 10.19 2.30 -0.62
CA SER A 24 8.85 2.89 -0.54
C SER A 24 8.80 4.28 -1.17
N LEU A 25 9.87 5.07 -1.00
CA LEU A 25 10.03 6.38 -1.65
C LEU A 25 10.19 6.25 -3.16
N LEU A 26 11.01 5.30 -3.62
CA LEU A 26 11.24 5.04 -5.03
C LEU A 26 9.96 4.58 -5.74
N VAL A 27 9.19 3.67 -5.13
CA VAL A 27 7.91 3.21 -5.64
C VAL A 27 6.90 4.36 -5.73
N ALA A 28 6.83 5.24 -4.71
CA ALA A 28 6.02 6.45 -4.81
C ALA A 28 6.48 7.37 -5.96
N GLY A 29 7.79 7.49 -6.18
CA GLY A 29 8.39 8.16 -7.33
C GLY A 29 7.92 7.62 -8.67
N PHE A 30 7.95 6.30 -8.86
CA PHE A 30 7.43 5.67 -10.08
C PHE A 30 5.95 6.00 -10.31
N ARG A 31 5.11 5.92 -9.27
CA ARG A 31 3.68 6.27 -9.39
C ARG A 31 3.47 7.75 -9.73
N ALA A 32 4.25 8.65 -9.13
CA ALA A 32 4.17 10.08 -9.42
C ALA A 32 4.57 10.40 -10.87
N LEU A 33 5.63 9.77 -11.37
CA LEU A 33 6.07 9.94 -12.75
C LEU A 33 5.07 9.32 -13.73
N GLU A 34 4.53 8.13 -13.42
CA GLU A 34 3.49 7.49 -14.22
C GLU A 34 2.24 8.37 -14.35
N ASN A 35 1.80 8.96 -13.23
CA ASN A 35 0.63 9.83 -13.18
C ASN A 35 0.77 11.09 -14.06
N GLU A 36 1.99 11.53 -14.35
CA GLU A 36 2.26 12.70 -15.20
C GLU A 36 2.33 12.34 -16.69
N ARG A 37 2.34 11.05 -17.03
CA ARG A 37 2.37 10.60 -18.42
C ARG A 37 0.99 10.74 -19.07
N PRO A 38 0.90 11.28 -20.31
CA PRO A 38 -0.36 11.29 -21.06
C PRO A 38 -0.94 9.90 -21.35
N ASP A 39 -0.08 8.88 -21.41
CA ASP A 39 -0.41 7.47 -21.67
C ASP A 39 -0.27 6.58 -20.41
N GLY A 40 -0.18 7.19 -19.22
CA GLY A 40 0.02 6.47 -17.97
C GLY A 40 -1.17 5.56 -17.62
N ILE A 41 -0.89 4.35 -17.12
CA ILE A 41 -1.93 3.38 -16.75
C ILE A 41 -2.36 3.51 -15.28
N LEU A 42 -1.57 4.21 -14.46
CA LEU A 42 -1.83 4.40 -13.05
C LEU A 42 -2.11 5.87 -12.74
N ASN A 43 -3.28 6.13 -12.15
CA ASN A 43 -3.65 7.44 -11.63
C ASN A 43 -3.45 7.46 -10.11
N ASP A 44 -2.42 8.19 -9.66
CA ASP A 44 -2.10 8.46 -8.26
C ASP A 44 -1.73 9.95 -8.10
N PRO A 45 -2.74 10.84 -7.98
CA PRO A 45 -2.52 12.28 -7.94
C PRO A 45 -1.87 12.74 -6.63
N ILE A 46 -1.77 11.84 -5.64
CA ILE A 46 -1.24 12.12 -4.30
C ILE A 46 0.25 11.73 -4.21
N ALA A 47 0.71 10.78 -5.04
CA ALA A 47 2.08 10.25 -5.01
C ALA A 47 3.15 11.35 -5.03
N ARG A 48 2.99 12.38 -5.88
CA ARG A 48 3.95 13.49 -5.98
C ARG A 48 4.09 14.23 -4.64
N ALA A 49 2.97 14.50 -3.97
CA ALA A 49 2.96 15.20 -2.68
C ALA A 49 3.55 14.36 -1.55
N LEU A 50 3.41 13.02 -1.62
CA LEU A 50 4.07 12.10 -0.70
C LEU A 50 5.59 12.10 -0.81
N ILE A 51 6.16 12.65 -1.88
CA ILE A 51 7.61 12.69 -2.06
C ILE A 51 8.21 13.95 -1.44
N GLY A 52 7.50 15.07 -1.35
CA GLY A 52 7.97 16.30 -0.69
C GLY A 52 9.36 16.81 -1.16
N ASP A 53 9.96 17.74 -0.39
CA ASP A 53 11.14 18.51 -0.82
C ASP A 53 12.48 18.06 -0.22
N SER A 54 12.54 16.94 0.52
CA SER A 54 13.80 16.54 1.15
C SER A 54 14.83 16.05 0.12
N LYS A 55 16.12 16.29 0.37
CA LYS A 55 17.20 15.83 -0.51
C LYS A 55 17.13 14.32 -0.83
N LYS A 56 16.88 13.46 0.17
CA LYS A 56 16.74 12.00 -0.02
C LYS A 56 15.62 11.63 -1.00
N LEU A 57 14.61 12.49 -1.12
CA LEU A 57 13.42 12.31 -1.94
C LEU A 57 13.63 12.85 -3.35
N GLN A 58 14.34 13.98 -3.48
CA GLN A 58 14.84 14.47 -4.76
C GLN A 58 15.83 13.48 -5.39
N ASP A 59 16.69 12.87 -4.56
CA ASP A 59 17.59 11.79 -4.99
C ASP A 59 16.77 10.56 -5.47
N ALA A 60 15.67 10.20 -4.79
CA ALA A 60 14.78 9.11 -5.20
C ALA A 60 14.02 9.41 -6.51
N LEU A 61 13.58 10.66 -6.71
CA LEU A 61 12.95 11.11 -7.95
C LEU A 61 13.92 11.12 -9.12
N ALA A 62 15.13 11.67 -8.92
CA ALA A 62 16.19 11.64 -9.91
C ALA A 62 16.53 10.20 -10.29
N GLN A 63 16.61 9.30 -9.30
CA GLN A 63 16.84 7.88 -9.57
C GLN A 63 15.69 7.23 -10.33
N ALA A 64 14.44 7.53 -9.97
CA ALA A 64 13.27 7.02 -10.66
C ALA A 64 13.20 7.51 -12.12
N GLN A 65 13.49 8.79 -12.34
CA GLN A 65 13.59 9.39 -13.68
C GLN A 65 14.70 8.74 -14.50
N GLU A 66 15.88 8.51 -13.91
CA GLU A 66 16.98 7.79 -14.56
C GLU A 66 16.52 6.39 -14.99
N TRP A 67 15.84 5.63 -14.13
CA TRP A 67 15.43 4.25 -14.45
C TRP A 67 14.36 4.18 -15.54
N ILE A 68 13.52 5.21 -15.67
CA ILE A 68 12.52 5.33 -16.75
C ILE A 68 13.18 5.74 -18.07
N LEU A 69 14.15 6.65 -18.03
CA LEU A 69 14.79 7.23 -19.23
C LEU A 69 15.87 6.34 -19.83
N VAL A 70 16.51 5.48 -19.03
CA VAL A 70 17.50 4.52 -19.51
C VAL A 70 16.77 3.34 -20.16
N GLN A 71 16.33 3.52 -21.41
CA GLN A 71 15.75 2.46 -22.24
C GLN A 71 16.79 1.40 -22.68
N GLU A 72 18.09 1.71 -22.55
CA GLU A 72 19.20 0.82 -22.94
C GLU A 72 19.56 -0.21 -21.86
N GLU A 73 19.12 -0.03 -20.60
CA GLU A 73 19.28 -1.02 -19.53
C GLU A 73 17.93 -1.68 -19.23
N GLU A 74 17.61 -2.76 -19.97
CA GLU A 74 16.35 -3.49 -19.89
C GLU A 74 15.93 -3.75 -18.43
N GLU A 75 16.84 -4.15 -17.55
CA GLU A 75 16.54 -4.51 -16.16
C GLU A 75 15.91 -3.37 -15.33
N LYS A 76 16.39 -2.13 -15.47
CA LYS A 76 15.87 -0.98 -14.69
C LYS A 76 14.51 -0.50 -15.19
N ALA A 77 14.33 -0.45 -16.51
CA ALA A 77 13.04 -0.15 -17.13
C ALA A 77 11.99 -1.21 -16.75
N HIS A 78 12.39 -2.49 -16.68
CA HIS A 78 11.52 -3.57 -16.22
C HIS A 78 11.08 -3.40 -14.77
N ILE A 79 11.95 -2.96 -13.86
CA ILE A 79 11.58 -2.75 -12.45
C ILE A 79 10.54 -1.62 -12.30
N CYS A 80 10.71 -0.49 -13.00
CA CYS A 80 9.74 0.60 -12.96
C CYS A 80 8.39 0.16 -13.56
N ASN A 81 8.42 -0.37 -14.78
CA ASN A 81 7.21 -0.80 -15.49
C ASN A 81 6.47 -1.89 -14.73
N SER A 82 7.18 -2.92 -14.23
CA SER A 82 6.56 -3.98 -13.43
C SER A 82 5.95 -3.48 -12.12
N THR A 83 6.55 -2.46 -11.49
CA THR A 83 6.00 -1.85 -10.27
C THR A 83 4.70 -1.11 -10.54
N VAL A 84 4.65 -0.32 -11.61
CA VAL A 84 3.45 0.41 -12.02
C VAL A 84 2.35 -0.56 -12.45
N MET A 85 2.68 -1.53 -13.31
CA MET A 85 1.75 -2.57 -13.76
C MET A 85 1.19 -3.38 -12.60
N ARG A 86 2.03 -3.73 -11.62
CA ARG A 86 1.60 -4.41 -10.39
C ARG A 86 0.60 -3.56 -9.61
N ALA A 87 0.90 -2.28 -9.39
CA ALA A 87 0.02 -1.38 -8.66
C ALA A 87 -1.33 -1.24 -9.37
N HIS A 88 -1.31 -1.04 -10.69
CA HIS A 88 -2.51 -0.95 -11.53
C HIS A 88 -3.35 -2.24 -11.47
N TYR A 89 -2.71 -3.41 -11.67
CA TYR A 89 -3.40 -4.70 -11.59
C TYR A 89 -4.05 -4.91 -10.22
N LEU A 90 -3.34 -4.61 -9.13
CA LEU A 90 -3.90 -4.74 -7.79
C LEU A 90 -5.06 -3.76 -7.53
N ASP A 91 -5.03 -2.57 -8.12
CA ASP A 91 -6.15 -1.61 -8.03
C ASP A 91 -7.41 -2.18 -8.70
N GLU A 92 -7.28 -2.70 -9.93
CA GLU A 92 -8.40 -3.31 -10.66
C GLU A 92 -8.97 -4.50 -9.89
N GLN A 93 -8.09 -5.38 -9.39
CA GLN A 93 -8.50 -6.56 -8.64
C GLN A 93 -9.15 -6.19 -7.30
N LEU A 94 -8.66 -5.16 -6.62
CA LEU A 94 -9.26 -4.63 -5.39
C LEU A 94 -10.65 -4.10 -5.65
N VAL A 95 -10.83 -3.23 -6.64
CA VAL A 95 -12.15 -2.67 -7.00
C VAL A 95 -13.12 -3.80 -7.37
N ALA A 96 -12.69 -4.75 -8.19
CA ALA A 96 -13.51 -5.89 -8.57
C ALA A 96 -13.86 -6.80 -7.36
N ALA A 97 -12.94 -6.99 -6.43
CA ALA A 97 -13.19 -7.76 -5.21
C ALA A 97 -14.23 -7.06 -4.32
N LEU A 98 -14.10 -5.75 -4.12
CA LEU A 98 -15.07 -4.98 -3.33
C LEU A 98 -16.45 -4.99 -4.00
N GLN A 99 -16.53 -4.89 -5.33
CA GLN A 99 -17.81 -5.02 -6.05
C GLN A 99 -18.50 -6.37 -5.78
N ARG A 100 -17.74 -7.48 -5.70
CA ARG A 100 -18.31 -8.80 -5.38
C ARG A 100 -18.80 -8.93 -3.94
N LEU A 101 -18.25 -8.15 -3.02
CA LEU A 101 -18.66 -8.10 -1.61
C LEU A 101 -19.84 -7.16 -1.37
N ALA A 102 -20.28 -6.42 -2.40
CA ALA A 102 -21.45 -5.57 -2.29
C ALA A 102 -22.69 -6.41 -1.93
N GLY A 103 -23.36 -6.05 -0.84
CA GLY A 103 -24.57 -6.74 -0.38
C GLY A 103 -24.34 -8.08 0.32
N THR A 104 -23.08 -8.52 0.52
CA THR A 104 -22.77 -9.75 1.28
C THR A 104 -22.59 -9.48 2.78
N GLY A 105 -22.64 -8.22 3.20
CA GLY A 105 -22.52 -7.82 4.60
C GLY A 105 -23.73 -8.24 5.44
N PRO A 106 -23.59 -8.31 6.76
CA PRO A 106 -24.71 -8.59 7.65
C PRO A 106 -25.80 -7.52 7.49
N VAL A 107 -27.01 -7.95 7.15
CA VAL A 107 -28.18 -7.06 7.11
C VAL A 107 -28.55 -6.71 8.55
N GLN A 108 -28.18 -5.52 9.01
CA GLN A 108 -28.69 -4.98 10.27
C GLN A 108 -29.87 -4.06 9.97
N GLU A 109 -31.07 -4.43 10.42
CA GLU A 109 -32.23 -3.55 10.38
C GLU A 109 -31.92 -2.26 11.16
N GLY A 110 -32.11 -1.10 10.53
CA GLY A 110 -32.08 0.21 11.19
C GLY A 110 -30.75 1.00 11.18
N HIS A 111 -29.67 0.50 10.58
CA HIS A 111 -28.41 1.25 10.47
C HIS A 111 -28.09 1.60 9.00
N SER A 112 -28.17 2.89 8.67
CA SER A 112 -28.05 3.40 7.30
C SER A 112 -26.63 3.38 6.70
N GLN A 113 -25.61 2.91 7.43
CA GLN A 113 -24.21 2.80 6.99
C GLN A 113 -23.46 1.67 7.72
N ALA A 114 -23.96 0.43 7.65
CA ALA A 114 -23.21 -0.70 8.20
C ALA A 114 -21.91 -0.94 7.41
N VAL A 115 -20.80 -1.16 8.11
CA VAL A 115 -19.56 -1.65 7.49
C VAL A 115 -19.82 -3.09 7.06
N HIS A 116 -19.61 -3.40 5.78
CA HIS A 116 -19.87 -4.73 5.21
C HIS A 116 -18.61 -5.53 4.96
N SER A 117 -17.46 -4.86 4.79
CA SER A 117 -16.19 -5.51 4.53
C SER A 117 -15.03 -4.63 4.96
N GLN A 118 -13.84 -5.20 4.91
CA GLN A 118 -12.61 -4.54 5.32
C GLN A 118 -11.52 -4.72 4.28
N VAL A 119 -10.62 -3.73 4.21
CA VAL A 119 -9.35 -3.86 3.50
C VAL A 119 -8.23 -3.74 4.52
N VAL A 120 -7.27 -4.66 4.47
CA VAL A 120 -6.07 -4.62 5.31
C VAL A 120 -4.84 -4.62 4.41
N LEU A 121 -4.10 -3.52 4.42
CA LEU A 121 -2.83 -3.38 3.72
C LEU A 121 -1.67 -3.69 4.68
N LEU A 122 -0.91 -4.73 4.37
CA LEU A 122 0.23 -5.20 5.14
C LEU A 122 1.52 -4.60 4.56
N GLY A 123 2.24 -3.81 5.36
CA GLY A 123 3.40 -3.05 4.90
C GLY A 123 2.97 -1.85 4.07
N ALA A 124 2.13 -0.99 4.66
CA ALA A 124 1.43 0.06 3.94
C ALA A 124 2.32 1.10 3.25
N GLY A 125 3.53 1.34 3.77
CA GLY A 125 4.50 2.24 3.16
C GLY A 125 3.89 3.61 2.81
N LEU A 126 3.88 3.92 1.51
CA LEU A 126 3.37 5.17 0.95
C LEU A 126 2.17 4.96 0.03
N ASP A 127 1.34 3.95 0.29
CA ASP A 127 0.11 3.69 -0.46
C ASP A 127 -0.90 4.85 -0.36
N THR A 128 -1.73 5.06 -1.38
CA THR A 128 -2.73 6.15 -1.45
C THR A 128 -4.12 5.67 -1.88
N ARG A 129 -4.33 4.36 -2.02
CA ARG A 129 -5.58 3.73 -2.48
C ARG A 129 -6.84 4.20 -1.75
N PRO A 130 -6.87 4.41 -0.42
CA PRO A 130 -8.07 4.88 0.29
C PRO A 130 -8.64 6.20 -0.24
N TRP A 131 -7.80 7.02 -0.87
CA TRP A 131 -8.13 8.36 -1.32
C TRP A 131 -8.26 8.49 -2.84
N ARG A 132 -7.65 7.59 -3.61
CA ARG A 132 -7.63 7.67 -5.09
C ARG A 132 -8.49 6.64 -5.80
N LEU A 133 -8.86 5.55 -5.14
CA LEU A 133 -9.72 4.51 -5.72
C LEU A 133 -11.18 4.72 -5.31
N PRO A 134 -12.16 4.26 -6.11
CA PRO A 134 -13.59 4.35 -5.77
C PRO A 134 -13.97 3.31 -4.70
N ILE A 135 -13.40 3.45 -3.51
CA ILE A 135 -13.67 2.56 -2.38
C ILE A 135 -15.10 2.79 -1.90
N PRO A 136 -15.93 1.74 -1.77
CA PRO A 136 -17.28 1.91 -1.27
C PRO A 136 -17.33 2.44 0.19
N PRO A 137 -18.34 3.26 0.55
CA PRO A 137 -18.42 3.91 1.87
C PRO A 137 -18.81 2.96 3.02
N TRP A 138 -18.94 1.66 2.74
CA TRP A 138 -19.17 0.59 3.71
C TRP A 138 -17.92 -0.27 3.94
N VAL A 139 -16.77 0.17 3.45
CA VAL A 139 -15.47 -0.50 3.62
C VAL A 139 -14.64 0.22 4.68
N SER A 140 -14.18 -0.49 5.70
CA SER A 140 -13.15 0.03 6.62
C SER A 140 -11.75 -0.30 6.11
N TRP A 141 -10.86 0.68 6.14
CA TRP A 141 -9.48 0.53 5.66
C TRP A 141 -8.48 0.52 6.81
N PHE A 142 -7.65 -0.51 6.86
CA PHE A 142 -6.57 -0.65 7.84
C PHE A 142 -5.22 -0.71 7.14
N GLU A 143 -4.25 0.01 7.70
CA GLU A 143 -2.87 0.00 7.24
C GLU A 143 -1.96 -0.47 8.37
N VAL A 144 -1.33 -1.63 8.19
CA VAL A 144 -0.40 -2.19 9.18
C VAL A 144 1.02 -1.88 8.74
N ASP A 145 1.71 -1.06 9.53
CA ASP A 145 3.13 -0.74 9.35
C ASP A 145 3.70 -0.21 10.67
N LYS A 146 4.99 0.10 10.70
CA LYS A 146 5.66 0.67 11.87
C LYS A 146 5.23 2.11 12.09
N GLN A 147 5.14 2.53 13.36
CA GLN A 147 4.71 3.87 13.76
C GLN A 147 5.41 5.00 13.01
N ASP A 148 6.73 4.90 12.79
CA ASP A 148 7.53 5.89 12.07
C ASP A 148 7.10 6.04 10.60
N VAL A 149 6.77 4.93 9.94
CA VAL A 149 6.26 4.92 8.56
C VAL A 149 4.89 5.59 8.51
N LEU A 150 3.99 5.18 9.41
CA LEU A 150 2.64 5.72 9.49
C LEU A 150 2.64 7.22 9.80
N THR A 151 3.43 7.66 10.78
CA THR A 151 3.55 9.09 11.14
C THR A 151 4.09 9.91 9.97
N MET A 152 5.13 9.43 9.29
CA MET A 152 5.68 10.15 8.14
C MET A 152 4.68 10.25 7.00
N LYS A 153 3.98 9.15 6.68
CA LYS A 153 2.92 9.14 5.65
C LYS A 153 1.81 10.13 6.01
N GLN A 154 1.28 10.07 7.23
CA GLN A 154 0.20 10.95 7.69
C GLN A 154 0.59 12.43 7.57
N GLN A 155 1.79 12.80 8.02
CA GLN A 155 2.27 14.17 7.93
C GLN A 155 2.29 14.68 6.48
N ARG A 156 2.74 13.85 5.54
CA ARG A 156 2.81 14.25 4.12
C ARG A 156 1.45 14.31 3.46
N LEU A 157 0.57 13.36 3.76
CA LEU A 157 -0.82 13.38 3.30
C LEU A 157 -1.54 14.64 3.81
N GLN A 158 -1.36 15.03 5.07
CA GLN A 158 -1.92 16.27 5.61
C GLN A 158 -1.40 17.51 4.89
N GLN A 159 -0.10 17.57 4.59
CA GLN A 159 0.49 18.65 3.80
C GLN A 159 -0.07 18.70 2.37
N ALA A 160 -0.46 17.55 1.82
CA ALA A 160 -1.10 17.42 0.52
C ALA A 160 -2.61 17.74 0.53
N GLY A 161 -3.18 18.13 1.68
CA GLY A 161 -4.61 18.41 1.81
C GLY A 161 -5.51 17.18 1.82
N VAL A 162 -4.97 16.01 2.17
CA VAL A 162 -5.71 14.74 2.25
C VAL A 162 -6.58 14.70 3.50
N GLY A 163 -7.85 14.32 3.32
CA GLY A 163 -8.81 14.15 4.41
C GLY A 163 -8.84 12.71 4.93
N PHE A 164 -8.76 12.52 6.24
CA PHE A 164 -8.78 11.19 6.88
C PHE A 164 -10.14 10.79 7.43
N LEU A 165 -11.12 11.70 7.38
CA LEU A 165 -12.45 11.49 7.93
C LEU A 165 -13.46 11.41 6.79
N ALA A 166 -14.33 10.40 6.82
CA ALA A 166 -15.41 10.20 5.85
C ALA A 166 -16.62 11.13 6.08
N GLN A 167 -16.56 12.08 7.01
CA GLN A 167 -17.68 12.97 7.33
C GLN A 167 -17.94 13.98 6.18
N PRO A 168 -19.19 14.17 5.72
CA PRO A 168 -19.50 14.96 4.52
C PRO A 168 -18.87 16.37 4.52
N VAL A 169 -19.02 17.10 5.62
CA VAL A 169 -18.53 18.49 5.74
C VAL A 169 -16.99 18.58 5.70
N ILE A 170 -16.30 17.57 6.26
CA ILE A 170 -14.84 17.53 6.31
C ILE A 170 -14.27 17.00 4.98
N ALA A 171 -14.96 16.04 4.36
CA ALA A 171 -14.61 15.50 3.06
C ALA A 171 -14.68 16.58 1.95
N GLU A 172 -15.69 17.45 1.97
CA GLU A 172 -15.84 18.53 0.97
C GLU A 172 -14.71 19.58 0.99
N GLN A 173 -13.96 19.69 2.08
CA GLN A 173 -12.84 20.64 2.22
C GLN A 173 -11.48 20.04 1.88
N ALA A 174 -11.38 18.71 1.81
CA ALA A 174 -10.13 18.02 1.49
C ALA A 174 -9.88 18.04 -0.02
N ALA A 175 -8.63 18.26 -0.44
CA ALA A 175 -8.23 18.10 -1.83
C ALA A 175 -8.39 16.64 -2.30
N TYR A 176 -8.20 15.71 -1.35
CA TYR A 176 -8.36 14.27 -1.56
C TYR A 176 -9.15 13.68 -0.39
N PRO A 177 -10.49 13.61 -0.47
CA PRO A 177 -11.31 13.03 0.58
C PRO A 177 -11.12 11.51 0.68
N LEU A 178 -11.21 10.99 1.90
CA LEU A 178 -11.27 9.55 2.14
C LEU A 178 -12.53 8.97 1.47
N GLN A 179 -12.34 7.93 0.67
CA GLN A 179 -13.45 7.24 -0.03
C GLN A 179 -14.05 6.12 0.85
N ALA A 180 -13.21 5.49 1.68
CA ALA A 180 -13.61 4.45 2.62
C ALA A 180 -14.45 4.98 3.79
N ALA A 181 -15.17 4.08 4.48
CA ALA A 181 -15.94 4.39 5.69
C ALA A 181 -15.05 4.92 6.83
N SER A 182 -13.85 4.34 6.93
CA SER A 182 -12.85 4.70 7.93
C SER A 182 -11.45 4.37 7.42
N TRP A 183 -10.45 5.05 7.98
CA TRP A 183 -9.05 4.74 7.79
C TRP A 183 -8.36 4.67 9.14
N GLN A 184 -7.58 3.61 9.35
CA GLN A 184 -6.82 3.42 10.59
C GLN A 184 -5.42 2.91 10.29
N GLY A 185 -4.41 3.69 10.70
CA GLY A 185 -3.04 3.21 10.82
C GLY A 185 -2.89 2.35 12.07
N VAL A 186 -2.25 1.18 11.92
CA VAL A 186 -2.04 0.18 12.96
C VAL A 186 -0.55 -0.02 13.14
N ASP A 187 0.00 0.50 14.24
CA ASP A 187 1.40 0.32 14.60
C ASP A 187 1.68 -1.15 14.95
N ALA A 188 2.41 -1.83 14.07
CA ALA A 188 2.92 -3.16 14.32
C ALA A 188 4.08 -3.52 13.37
N ASP A 189 5.02 -4.30 13.87
CA ASP A 189 5.94 -5.07 13.02
C ASP A 189 5.27 -6.39 12.61
N LEU A 190 5.19 -6.65 11.31
CA LEU A 190 4.60 -7.89 10.78
C LEU A 190 5.43 -9.14 11.08
N ALA A 191 6.69 -8.97 11.50
CA ALA A 191 7.51 -10.06 12.03
C ALA A 191 7.10 -10.48 13.46
N ASP A 192 6.35 -9.65 14.18
CA ASP A 192 5.94 -9.91 15.56
C ASP A 192 4.58 -10.61 15.61
N ALA A 193 4.44 -11.65 16.44
CA ALA A 193 3.17 -12.38 16.59
C ALA A 193 1.98 -11.51 17.08
N GLY A 194 2.26 -10.31 17.60
CA GLY A 194 1.27 -9.39 18.16
C GLY A 194 0.50 -8.53 17.15
N TRP A 195 0.90 -8.48 15.88
CA TRP A 195 0.30 -7.54 14.91
C TRP A 195 -1.21 -7.72 14.72
N VAL A 196 -1.71 -8.97 14.75
CA VAL A 196 -3.15 -9.26 14.66
C VAL A 196 -3.91 -8.69 15.86
N SER A 197 -3.33 -8.76 17.06
CA SER A 197 -3.93 -8.21 18.26
C SER A 197 -4.01 -6.68 18.20
N SER A 198 -2.97 -6.03 17.66
CA SER A 198 -2.99 -4.58 17.39
C SER A 198 -4.07 -4.22 16.38
N LEU A 199 -4.22 -5.02 15.32
CA LEU A 199 -5.24 -4.84 14.29
C LEU A 199 -6.66 -4.96 14.86
N ILE A 200 -6.94 -5.99 15.68
CA ILE A 200 -8.25 -6.15 16.35
C ILE A 200 -8.52 -4.99 17.30
N LYS A 201 -7.53 -4.55 18.09
CA LYS A 201 -7.67 -3.38 18.97
C LYS A 201 -7.98 -2.09 18.20
N ALA A 202 -7.52 -2.00 16.95
CA ALA A 202 -7.79 -0.88 16.07
C ALA A 202 -9.20 -0.90 15.45
N GLY A 203 -10.01 -1.93 15.72
CA GLY A 203 -11.38 -2.07 15.25
C GLY A 203 -11.56 -3.04 14.08
N PHE A 204 -10.55 -3.87 13.77
CA PHE A 204 -10.71 -4.93 12.78
C PHE A 204 -11.64 -6.04 13.32
N GLU A 205 -12.61 -6.46 12.51
CA GLU A 205 -13.57 -7.50 12.87
C GLU A 205 -13.35 -8.80 12.08
N PRO A 206 -12.79 -9.86 12.70
CA PRO A 206 -12.51 -11.13 12.01
C PRO A 206 -13.74 -11.84 11.41
N SER A 207 -14.95 -11.42 11.79
CA SER A 207 -16.22 -11.95 11.29
C SER A 207 -16.65 -11.33 9.95
N LEU A 208 -16.03 -10.22 9.52
CA LEU A 208 -16.35 -9.57 8.25
C LEU A 208 -15.40 -10.04 7.12
N PRO A 209 -15.91 -10.15 5.88
CA PRO A 209 -15.05 -10.42 4.72
C PRO A 209 -13.94 -9.37 4.59
N THR A 210 -12.71 -9.83 4.43
CA THR A 210 -11.54 -8.97 4.34
C THR A 210 -10.78 -9.18 3.03
N VAL A 211 -10.45 -8.08 2.34
CA VAL A 211 -9.46 -8.08 1.25
C VAL A 211 -8.11 -7.70 1.85
N TRP A 212 -7.22 -8.68 1.95
CA TRP A 212 -5.85 -8.51 2.43
C TRP A 212 -4.93 -8.20 1.26
N ILE A 213 -4.04 -7.21 1.43
CA ILE A 213 -3.09 -6.80 0.41
C ILE A 213 -1.67 -6.86 1.00
N ALA A 214 -0.80 -7.65 0.36
CA ALA A 214 0.63 -7.74 0.65
C ALA A 214 1.43 -7.38 -0.61
N GLU A 215 1.38 -6.11 -1.00
CA GLU A 215 2.12 -5.60 -2.15
C GLU A 215 3.55 -5.23 -1.76
N GLY A 216 4.53 -5.73 -2.52
CA GLY A 216 5.92 -5.38 -2.29
C GLY A 216 6.49 -5.81 -0.94
N LEU A 217 5.88 -6.81 -0.29
CA LEU A 217 6.20 -7.23 1.07
C LEU A 217 6.86 -8.61 1.15
N ILE A 218 6.20 -9.62 0.59
CA ILE A 218 6.48 -11.04 0.90
C ILE A 218 7.95 -11.43 0.69
N TYR A 219 8.60 -10.91 -0.35
CA TYR A 219 9.99 -11.21 -0.68
C TYR A 219 11.03 -10.59 0.27
N TYR A 220 10.64 -9.61 1.11
CA TYR A 220 11.48 -9.06 2.18
C TYR A 220 11.42 -9.88 3.48
N LEU A 221 10.39 -10.70 3.64
CA LEU A 221 10.21 -11.53 4.83
C LEU A 221 11.12 -12.76 4.76
N THR A 222 11.51 -13.26 5.94
CA THR A 222 12.05 -14.62 6.01
C THR A 222 10.93 -15.63 5.69
N PRO A 223 11.25 -16.83 5.19
CA PRO A 223 10.24 -17.84 4.90
C PRO A 223 9.32 -18.14 6.09
N ASP A 224 9.88 -18.24 7.31
CA ASP A 224 9.10 -18.50 8.52
C ASP A 224 8.12 -17.36 8.84
N VAL A 225 8.57 -16.11 8.74
CA VAL A 225 7.71 -14.94 8.96
C VAL A 225 6.60 -14.89 7.89
N ALA A 226 6.92 -15.16 6.63
CA ALA A 226 5.91 -15.22 5.57
C ALA A 226 4.88 -16.33 5.83
N ILE A 227 5.31 -17.52 6.26
CA ILE A 227 4.41 -18.64 6.59
C ILE A 227 3.49 -18.26 7.76
N GLU A 228 4.05 -17.70 8.84
CA GLU A 228 3.26 -17.30 10.00
C GLU A 228 2.28 -16.16 9.68
N LEU A 229 2.67 -15.21 8.82
CA LEU A 229 1.78 -14.17 8.30
C LEU A 229 0.58 -14.80 7.57
N HIS A 230 0.80 -15.74 6.64
CA HIS A 230 -0.30 -16.39 5.92
C HIS A 230 -1.21 -17.22 6.85
N LYS A 231 -0.64 -17.91 7.84
CA LYS A 231 -1.42 -18.64 8.87
C LYS A 231 -2.26 -17.67 9.70
N ALA A 232 -1.68 -16.54 10.10
CA ALA A 232 -2.38 -15.52 10.85
C ALA A 232 -3.56 -14.94 10.05
N VAL A 233 -3.31 -14.48 8.82
CA VAL A 233 -4.34 -14.00 7.88
C VAL A 233 -5.47 -15.03 7.74
N ARG A 234 -5.14 -16.29 7.47
CA ARG A 234 -6.13 -17.37 7.33
C ARG A 234 -7.01 -17.52 8.57
N ARG A 235 -6.41 -17.44 9.76
CA ARG A 235 -7.12 -17.62 11.05
C ARG A 235 -8.15 -16.52 11.32
N VAL A 236 -7.92 -15.31 10.81
CA VAL A 236 -8.79 -14.14 11.05
C VAL A 236 -9.54 -13.67 9.80
N SER A 237 -9.72 -14.56 8.81
CA SER A 237 -10.46 -14.28 7.59
C SER A 237 -11.82 -14.96 7.59
N ALA A 238 -12.89 -14.17 7.50
CA ALA A 238 -14.23 -14.69 7.28
C ALA A 238 -14.40 -15.29 5.87
N PRO A 239 -15.42 -16.14 5.64
CA PRO A 239 -15.79 -16.58 4.29
C PRO A 239 -15.94 -15.40 3.31
N GLY A 240 -15.47 -15.56 2.08
CA GLY A 240 -15.46 -14.50 1.07
C GLY A 240 -14.24 -13.56 1.12
N SER A 241 -13.38 -13.69 2.14
CA SER A 241 -12.11 -12.95 2.21
C SER A 241 -11.16 -13.35 1.06
N LEU A 242 -10.30 -12.41 0.65
CA LEU A 242 -9.33 -12.57 -0.43
C LEU A 242 -7.94 -12.12 0.05
N PHE A 243 -6.90 -12.81 -0.41
CA PHE A 243 -5.51 -12.41 -0.18
C PHE A 243 -4.85 -12.10 -1.51
N MET A 244 -4.48 -10.84 -1.71
CA MET A 244 -3.78 -10.33 -2.88
C MET A 244 -2.34 -10.06 -2.49
N ALA A 245 -1.39 -10.60 -3.24
CA ALA A 245 0.02 -10.40 -2.95
C ALA A 245 0.83 -10.33 -4.23
N SER A 246 1.99 -9.71 -4.13
CA SER A 246 3.04 -9.81 -5.14
C SER A 246 4.25 -10.53 -4.55
N ASN A 247 4.81 -11.45 -5.31
CA ASN A 247 6.06 -12.10 -4.95
C ASN A 247 7.08 -11.96 -6.08
N MET A 248 8.35 -12.11 -5.75
CA MET A 248 9.42 -12.28 -6.73
C MET A 248 10.14 -13.57 -6.38
N ASP A 249 10.31 -14.45 -7.36
CA ASP A 249 11.15 -15.63 -7.17
C ASP A 249 12.59 -15.18 -6.93
N LYS A 250 13.24 -15.77 -5.93
CA LYS A 250 14.64 -15.50 -5.58
C LYS A 250 15.57 -16.46 -6.31
#